data_AF-A0A382KSN7-F1
#
_entry.id   AF-A0A382KSN7-F1
#
_cell.length_a   1.000
_cell.length_b   1.000
_cell.length_c   1.000
_cell.angle_alpha   90.00
_cell.angle_beta   90.00
_cell.angle_gamma   90.00
#
_symmetry.space_group_name_H-M   'P 1'
#
loop_
_entity.id
_entity.type
_entity.pdbx_description
1 polymer ?
#
loop_
_entity_poly.entity_id
_entity_poly.type
_entity_poly.pdbx_seq_one_letter_code
_entity_poly.pdbx_strand_id
1 'polypeptide(L)'
;MLEPPDRFAEGFTVRTIIGVIFISLIMTPGEMYLGLVTGGSIGSAAQWVTVILFLEVAKRSFTTLRRQEIYLLVYVASALVAREEGAFLDLLFRQYFVRSAQAEQFGISRLLPDWWVPGPESEALAQRTFLHEDWILPIGLLILGTIVGRIAWFTSGYLLFRLTSDREKLPFPTAPMSALTAMALAEESG
;
A
#
# COMPACT_ATOMS: atom_id res chain seq x y z
N MET A 1 9.73 13.69 -24.31
CA MET A 1 10.34 13.01 -23.14
C MET A 1 10.58 14.08 -22.08
N LEU A 2 10.41 13.77 -20.80
CA LEU A 2 10.73 14.73 -19.74
C LEU A 2 12.23 15.03 -19.79
N GLU A 3 12.61 16.30 -19.88
CA GLU A 3 14.01 16.70 -19.80
C GLU A 3 14.53 16.41 -18.37
N PRO A 4 15.68 15.73 -18.22
CA PRO A 4 16.26 15.49 -16.91
C PRO A 4 16.63 16.83 -16.27
N PRO A 5 16.23 17.09 -15.02
CA PRO A 5 16.51 18.36 -14.37
C PRO A 5 18.01 18.53 -14.13
N ASP A 6 18.52 19.75 -14.35
CA ASP A 6 19.93 20.09 -14.10
C ASP A 6 20.33 19.98 -12.62
N ARG A 7 19.35 20.00 -11.71
CA ARG A 7 19.56 19.86 -10.25
C ARG A 7 18.47 19.03 -9.60
N PHE A 8 18.89 18.07 -8.78
CA PHE A 8 17.99 17.34 -7.88
C PHE A 8 17.74 18.15 -6.62
N ALA A 9 16.47 18.28 -6.23
CA ALA A 9 16.08 18.90 -4.98
C ALA A 9 15.58 17.83 -3.99
N GLU A 10 15.80 18.07 -2.70
CA GLU A 10 15.40 17.13 -1.65
C GLU A 10 13.92 17.28 -1.30
N GLY A 11 13.18 16.17 -1.40
CA GLY A 11 11.78 16.06 -0.95
C GLY A 11 11.62 15.52 0.48
N PHE A 12 12.68 14.95 1.06
CA PHE A 12 12.61 14.34 2.39
C PHE A 12 12.74 15.42 3.45
N THR A 13 11.60 15.92 3.94
CA THR A 13 11.57 16.96 4.97
C THR A 13 10.65 16.57 6.11
N VAL A 14 10.72 17.34 7.20
CA VAL A 14 9.79 17.20 8.33
C VAL A 14 8.33 17.30 7.88
N ARG A 15 8.01 18.14 6.88
CA ARG A 15 6.66 18.23 6.29
C ARG A 15 6.24 16.90 5.65
N THR A 16 7.13 16.29 4.88
CA THR A 16 6.90 14.96 4.29
C THR A 16 6.73 13.90 5.36
N ILE A 17 7.56 13.91 6.41
CA ILE A 17 7.46 12.95 7.53
C ILE A 17 6.09 13.06 8.21
N ILE A 18 5.64 14.29 8.53
CA ILE A 18 4.32 14.52 9.14
C ILE A 18 3.21 14.00 8.21
N GLY A 19 3.29 14.27 6.90
CA GLY A 19 2.32 13.78 5.94
C GLY A 19 2.28 12.25 5.86
N VAL A 20 3.45 11.58 5.89
CA VAL A 20 3.53 10.11 5.92
C VAL A 20 2.92 9.54 7.20
N ILE A 21 3.17 10.15 8.35
CA ILE A 21 2.57 9.72 9.63
C ILE A 21 1.04 9.88 9.58
N PHE A 22 0.55 11.01 9.04
CA PHE A 22 -0.87 11.24 8.85
C PHE A 22 -1.52 10.17 7.96
N ILE A 23 -0.89 9.84 6.82
CA ILE A 23 -1.37 8.78 5.94
C ILE A 23 -1.39 7.44 6.71
N SER A 24 -0.30 7.08 7.37
CA SER A 24 -0.14 5.76 8.01
C SER A 24 -1.03 5.55 9.25
N LEU A 25 -1.30 6.59 10.05
CA LEU A 25 -2.02 6.45 11.32
C LEU A 25 -3.51 6.77 11.21
N ILE A 26 -3.92 7.58 10.25
CA ILE A 26 -5.31 8.04 10.14
C ILE A 26 -5.98 7.45 8.90
N MET A 27 -5.30 7.51 7.76
CA MET A 27 -5.92 7.18 6.47
C MET A 27 -5.93 5.67 6.25
N THR A 28 -4.80 5.04 6.48
CA THR A 28 -4.64 3.58 6.51
C THR A 28 -5.73 2.91 7.35
N PRO A 29 -5.90 3.16 8.67
CA PRO A 29 -6.96 2.50 9.44
C PRO A 29 -8.38 2.85 8.99
N GLY A 30 -8.58 4.06 8.45
CA GLY A 30 -9.87 4.49 7.89
C GLY A 30 -10.29 3.65 6.68
N GLU A 31 -9.38 3.47 5.73
CA GLU A 31 -9.58 2.60 4.57
C GLU A 31 -9.79 1.14 4.99
N MET A 32 -9.00 0.66 5.96
CA MET A 32 -9.16 -0.68 6.53
C MET A 32 -10.56 -0.91 7.07
N TYR A 33 -11.05 0.01 7.90
CA TYR A 33 -12.38 -0.08 8.49
C TYR A 33 -13.47 -0.08 7.42
N LEU A 34 -13.36 0.83 6.45
CA LEU A 34 -14.35 0.95 5.39
C LEU A 34 -14.36 -0.27 4.48
N GLY A 35 -13.18 -0.85 4.22
CA GLY A 35 -13.01 -2.13 3.54
C GLY A 35 -13.77 -3.26 4.22
N LEU A 36 -13.65 -3.38 5.55
CA LEU A 36 -14.33 -4.39 6.34
C LEU A 36 -15.86 -4.18 6.39
N VAL A 37 -16.34 -2.94 6.48
CA VAL A 37 -17.77 -2.63 6.59
C VAL A 37 -18.50 -2.77 5.26
N THR A 38 -17.90 -2.32 4.17
CA THR A 38 -18.54 -2.31 2.85
C THR A 38 -18.27 -3.59 2.04
N GLY A 39 -17.33 -4.43 2.50
CA GLY A 39 -16.90 -5.64 1.80
C GLY A 39 -16.14 -5.35 0.50
N GLY A 40 -15.71 -4.10 0.28
CA GLY A 40 -14.97 -3.65 -0.88
C GLY A 40 -14.03 -2.49 -0.53
N SER A 41 -12.99 -2.28 -1.32
CA SER A 41 -12.08 -1.15 -1.13
C SER A 41 -12.60 0.09 -1.87
N ILE A 42 -12.49 1.30 -1.29
CA ILE A 42 -12.52 2.53 -2.09
C ILE A 42 -11.30 2.59 -3.04
N GLY A 43 -10.30 1.74 -2.79
CA GLY A 43 -9.20 1.43 -3.68
C GLY A 43 -8.27 2.64 -3.83
N SER A 44 -7.64 2.78 -4.99
CA SER A 44 -6.69 3.87 -5.26
C SER A 44 -7.30 5.27 -5.14
N ALA A 45 -8.63 5.43 -5.18
CA ALA A 45 -9.28 6.74 -5.15
C ALA A 45 -9.14 7.45 -3.81
N ALA A 46 -9.27 6.72 -2.70
CA ALA A 46 -9.10 7.26 -1.36
C ALA A 46 -7.71 7.87 -1.15
N GLN A 47 -6.68 7.20 -1.68
CA GLN A 47 -5.30 7.63 -1.62
C GLN A 47 -5.10 9.03 -2.23
N TRP A 48 -5.65 9.26 -3.43
CA TRP A 48 -5.53 10.55 -4.11
C TRP A 48 -6.28 11.65 -3.37
N VAL A 49 -7.48 11.34 -2.86
CA VAL A 49 -8.26 12.28 -2.05
C VAL A 49 -7.49 12.70 -0.80
N THR A 50 -6.84 11.77 -0.10
CA THR A 50 -6.00 12.07 1.06
C THR A 50 -4.86 13.03 0.72
N VAL A 51 -4.11 12.76 -0.36
CA VAL A 51 -2.99 13.62 -0.77
C VAL A 51 -3.50 15.01 -1.13
N ILE A 52 -4.63 15.09 -1.85
CA ILE A 52 -5.28 16.36 -2.19
C ILE A 52 -5.71 17.11 -0.92
N LEU A 53 -6.34 16.45 0.06
CA LEU A 53 -6.73 17.08 1.32
C LEU A 53 -5.51 17.60 2.10
N PHE A 54 -4.41 16.85 2.12
CA PHE A 54 -3.17 17.30 2.77
C PHE A 54 -2.59 18.54 2.06
N LEU A 55 -2.59 18.55 0.72
CA LEU A 55 -2.19 19.71 -0.07
C LEU A 55 -3.07 20.93 0.23
N GLU A 56 -4.39 20.74 0.29
CA GLU A 56 -5.35 21.79 0.61
C GLU A 56 -5.16 22.35 2.03
N VAL A 57 -4.89 21.51 3.02
CA VAL A 57 -4.59 21.94 4.39
C VAL A 57 -3.28 22.72 4.45
N ALA A 58 -2.24 22.28 3.73
CA ALA A 58 -0.97 22.99 3.65
C ALA A 58 -1.15 24.39 3.04
N LYS A 59 -1.88 24.48 1.92
CA LYS A 59 -2.26 25.75 1.27
C LYS A 59 -3.01 26.68 2.22
N ARG A 60 -4.02 26.18 2.94
CA ARG A 60 -4.80 26.95 3.92
C ARG A 60 -4.00 27.40 5.14
N SER A 61 -2.93 26.68 5.45
CA SER A 61 -1.99 27.00 6.54
C SER A 61 -0.87 27.92 6.07
N PHE A 62 -1.02 28.58 4.91
CA PHE A 62 -0.01 29.44 4.27
C PHE A 62 1.37 28.76 4.08
N THR A 63 1.37 27.44 3.95
CA THR A 63 2.57 26.63 3.73
C THR A 63 2.57 26.12 2.29
N THR A 64 3.68 26.28 1.57
CA THR A 64 3.85 25.73 0.22
C THR A 64 4.67 24.44 0.29
N LEU A 65 4.22 23.42 -0.43
CA LEU A 65 4.96 22.15 -0.59
C LEU A 65 5.71 22.17 -1.91
N ARG A 66 6.98 21.76 -1.88
CA ARG A 66 7.79 21.65 -3.09
C ARG A 66 7.34 20.42 -3.89
N ARG A 67 7.53 20.44 -5.21
CA ARG A 67 7.15 19.33 -6.10
C ARG A 67 7.71 17.98 -5.64
N GLN A 68 8.91 17.96 -5.07
CA GLN A 68 9.57 16.75 -4.56
C GLN A 68 8.93 16.22 -3.27
N GLU A 69 8.41 17.11 -2.41
CA GLU A 69 7.67 16.73 -1.21
C GLU A 69 6.32 16.13 -1.61
N ILE A 70 5.63 16.74 -2.57
CA ILE A 70 4.37 16.24 -3.14
C ILE A 70 4.57 14.87 -3.79
N TYR A 71 5.61 14.72 -4.61
CA TYR A 71 5.95 13.44 -5.23
C TYR A 71 6.20 12.34 -4.19
N LEU A 72 6.96 12.63 -3.13
CA LEU A 72 7.20 11.65 -2.07
C LEU A 72 5.92 11.30 -1.32
N LEU A 73 5.05 12.26 -1.02
CA LEU A 73 3.76 12.00 -0.37
C LEU A 73 2.87 11.11 -1.25
N VAL A 74 2.76 11.38 -2.55
CA VAL A 74 2.04 10.54 -3.51
C VAL A 74 2.63 9.13 -3.55
N TYR A 75 3.95 9.02 -3.68
CA TYR A 75 4.63 7.75 -3.78
C TYR A 75 4.46 6.90 -2.52
N VAL A 76 4.62 7.49 -1.33
CA VAL A 76 4.45 6.79 -0.06
C VAL A 76 3.00 6.41 0.15
N ALA A 77 2.04 7.28 -0.16
CA ALA A 77 0.63 6.95 -0.08
C ALA A 77 0.29 5.74 -0.99
N SER A 78 0.82 5.71 -2.22
CA SER A 78 0.63 4.56 -3.12
C SER A 78 1.28 3.30 -2.60
N ALA A 79 2.48 3.41 -2.06
CA ALA A 79 3.20 2.28 -1.50
C ALA A 79 2.53 1.73 -0.23
N LEU A 80 1.93 2.58 0.60
CA LEU A 80 1.21 2.17 1.80
C LEU A 80 -0.10 1.47 1.45
N VAL A 81 -0.94 2.08 0.62
CA VAL A 81 -2.23 1.49 0.22
C VAL A 81 -2.04 0.15 -0.51
N ALA A 82 -1.13 0.09 -1.47
CA ALA A 82 -0.84 -1.15 -2.20
C ALA A 82 -0.29 -2.28 -1.29
N ARG A 83 0.25 -1.95 -0.12
CA ARG A 83 0.77 -2.93 0.86
C ARG A 83 -0.24 -3.28 1.92
N GLU A 84 -1.11 -2.33 2.26
CA GLU A 84 -2.16 -2.50 3.24
C GLU A 84 -3.27 -3.40 2.74
N GLU A 85 -3.60 -3.35 1.45
CA GLU A 85 -4.55 -4.28 0.83
C GLU A 85 -4.11 -5.76 0.93
N GLY A 86 -2.82 -6.06 1.18
CA GLY A 86 -2.29 -7.43 1.05
C GLY A 86 -1.77 -8.10 2.32
N ALA A 87 -1.25 -7.34 3.30
CA ALA A 87 -0.49 -7.95 4.40
C ALA A 87 -1.23 -7.94 5.74
N PHE A 88 -1.33 -6.76 6.37
CA PHE A 88 -1.84 -6.67 7.74
C PHE A 88 -3.36 -6.79 7.80
N LEU A 89 -4.07 -6.15 6.87
CA LEU A 89 -5.53 -6.30 6.73
C LEU A 89 -5.93 -7.74 6.53
N ASP A 90 -5.18 -8.45 5.69
CA ASP A 90 -5.49 -9.83 5.36
C ASP A 90 -5.35 -10.71 6.62
N LEU A 91 -4.28 -10.55 7.41
CA LEU A 91 -4.15 -11.25 8.69
C LEU A 91 -5.29 -10.93 9.67
N LEU A 92 -5.72 -9.67 9.74
CA LEU A 92 -6.85 -9.25 10.58
C LEU A 92 -8.17 -9.88 10.11
N PHE A 93 -8.42 -9.86 8.79
CA PHE A 93 -9.58 -10.48 8.18
C PHE A 93 -9.59 -11.99 8.42
N ARG A 94 -8.45 -12.68 8.24
CA ARG A 94 -8.32 -14.12 8.50
C ARG A 94 -8.63 -14.48 9.95
N GLN A 95 -8.11 -13.70 10.91
CA GLN A 95 -8.42 -13.82 12.34
C GLN A 95 -9.91 -13.62 12.63
N TYR A 96 -10.57 -12.66 11.98
CA TYR A 96 -12.01 -12.46 12.10
C TYR A 96 -12.79 -13.63 11.48
N PHE A 97 -12.41 -14.06 10.28
CA PHE A 97 -13.12 -15.07 9.49
C PHE A 97 -13.14 -16.42 10.19
N VAL A 98 -12.00 -16.89 10.72
CA VAL A 98 -11.92 -18.19 11.41
C VAL A 98 -12.81 -18.25 12.65
N ARG A 99 -13.08 -17.11 13.30
CA ARG A 99 -13.98 -16.98 14.48
C ARG A 99 -15.38 -16.48 14.15
N SER A 100 -15.71 -16.31 12.87
CA SER A 100 -17.03 -15.82 12.46
C SER A 100 -18.10 -16.89 12.69
N ALA A 101 -19.30 -16.47 13.10
CA ALA A 101 -20.42 -17.37 13.33
C ALA A 101 -20.76 -18.18 12.06
N GLN A 102 -20.56 -17.59 10.88
CA GLN A 102 -20.76 -18.24 9.60
C GLN A 102 -19.73 -19.36 9.39
N ALA A 103 -18.44 -19.08 9.56
CA ALA A 103 -17.40 -20.10 9.40
C ALA A 103 -17.58 -21.25 10.39
N GLU A 104 -18.04 -20.98 11.61
CA GLU A 104 -18.33 -22.00 12.61
C GLU A 104 -19.56 -22.85 12.24
N GLN A 105 -20.67 -22.21 11.84
CA GLN A 105 -21.90 -22.89 11.41
C GLN A 105 -21.69 -23.82 10.22
N PHE A 106 -20.86 -23.41 9.26
CA PHE A 106 -20.52 -24.22 8.08
C PHE A 106 -19.37 -25.21 8.35
N GLY A 107 -18.82 -25.26 9.57
CA GLY A 107 -17.70 -26.13 9.93
C GLY A 107 -16.37 -25.78 9.24
N ILE A 108 -16.30 -24.61 8.58
CA ILE A 108 -15.13 -24.13 7.83
C ILE A 108 -13.99 -23.78 8.78
N SER A 109 -14.29 -23.26 9.98
CA SER A 109 -13.28 -22.82 10.95
C SER A 109 -12.24 -23.90 11.30
N ARG A 110 -12.60 -25.19 11.22
CA ARG A 110 -11.71 -26.33 11.50
C ARG A 110 -11.02 -26.90 10.25
N LEU A 111 -11.45 -26.50 9.06
CA LEU A 111 -10.89 -26.92 7.78
C LEU A 111 -9.79 -25.98 7.30
N LEU A 112 -9.70 -24.78 7.88
CA LEU A 112 -8.68 -23.81 7.55
C LEU A 112 -7.31 -24.31 8.02
N PRO A 113 -6.29 -24.26 7.15
CA PRO A 113 -4.98 -24.77 7.50
C PRO A 113 -4.21 -23.78 8.39
N ASP A 114 -3.38 -24.31 9.29
CA ASP A 114 -2.60 -23.52 10.26
C ASP A 114 -1.60 -22.56 9.59
N TRP A 115 -1.22 -22.82 8.34
CA TRP A 115 -0.35 -21.95 7.57
C TRP A 115 -1.07 -20.69 7.03
N TRP A 116 -2.40 -20.70 6.98
CA TRP A 116 -3.21 -19.55 6.55
C TRP A 116 -3.62 -18.69 7.75
N VAL A 117 -4.06 -19.31 8.84
CA VAL A 117 -4.51 -18.67 10.08
C VAL A 117 -4.34 -19.66 11.25
N PRO A 118 -4.01 -19.20 12.48
CA PRO A 118 -4.05 -20.07 13.65
C PRO A 118 -5.42 -20.73 13.83
N GLY A 119 -5.45 -21.94 14.40
CA GLY A 119 -6.69 -22.64 14.71
C GLY A 119 -7.63 -21.84 15.63
N PRO A 120 -8.95 -22.08 15.60
CA PRO A 120 -9.95 -21.29 16.33
C PRO A 120 -9.76 -21.28 17.86
N GLU A 121 -9.16 -22.34 18.41
CA GLU A 121 -8.87 -22.50 19.85
C GLU A 121 -7.47 -21.97 20.24
N SER A 122 -6.71 -21.40 19.30
CA SER A 122 -5.38 -20.85 19.58
C SER A 122 -5.44 -19.69 20.56
N GLU A 123 -4.50 -19.66 21.51
CA GLU A 123 -4.34 -18.58 22.47
C GLU A 123 -4.02 -17.23 21.80
N ALA A 124 -3.38 -17.26 20.62
CA ALA A 124 -3.12 -16.08 19.81
C ALA A 124 -4.41 -15.33 19.45
N LEU A 125 -5.44 -16.07 19.05
CA LEU A 125 -6.74 -15.50 18.67
C LEU A 125 -7.57 -15.09 19.89
N ALA A 126 -7.40 -15.79 21.02
CA ALA A 126 -8.04 -15.43 22.28
C ALA A 126 -7.51 -14.08 22.82
N GLN A 127 -6.19 -13.90 22.80
CA GLN A 127 -5.52 -12.68 23.25
C GLN A 127 -5.53 -11.54 22.21
N ARG A 128 -6.05 -11.80 20.99
CA ARG A 128 -6.08 -10.85 19.86
C ARG A 128 -4.70 -10.27 19.54
N THR A 129 -3.68 -11.11 19.61
CA THR A 129 -2.29 -10.73 19.39
C THR A 129 -1.73 -11.42 18.16
N PHE A 130 -0.90 -10.70 17.40
CA PHE A 130 -0.08 -11.26 16.32
C PHE A 130 1.31 -11.69 16.82
N LEU A 131 1.65 -11.37 18.08
CA LEU A 131 2.92 -11.72 18.70
C LEU A 131 2.79 -13.06 19.43
N HIS A 132 2.51 -14.12 18.68
CA HIS A 132 2.38 -15.48 19.19
C HIS A 132 3.04 -16.48 18.23
N GLU A 133 3.49 -17.61 18.74
CA GLU A 133 4.19 -18.63 17.93
C GLU A 133 3.32 -19.20 16.81
N ASP A 134 2.02 -19.36 17.04
CA ASP A 134 1.06 -19.82 16.04
C ASP A 134 0.98 -18.91 14.80
N TRP A 135 1.33 -17.64 14.93
CA TRP A 135 1.36 -16.69 13.80
C TRP A 135 2.67 -16.75 13.00
N ILE A 136 3.71 -17.43 13.49
CA ILE A 136 5.02 -17.48 12.82
C ILE A 136 4.88 -18.05 11.42
N LEU A 137 4.11 -19.12 11.24
CA LEU A 137 3.96 -19.76 9.93
C LEU A 137 3.14 -18.90 8.95
N PRO A 138 1.93 -18.38 9.30
CA PRO A 138 1.21 -17.45 8.42
C PRO A 138 1.98 -16.18 8.08
N ILE A 139 2.62 -15.54 9.07
CA ILE A 139 3.40 -14.32 8.85
C ILE A 139 4.65 -14.62 8.01
N GLY A 140 5.33 -15.74 8.28
CA GLY A 140 6.50 -16.17 7.53
C GLY A 140 6.18 -16.40 6.05
N LEU A 141 5.07 -17.08 5.75
CA LEU A 141 4.61 -17.27 4.37
C LEU A 141 4.20 -15.97 3.68
N LEU A 142 3.56 -15.05 4.42
CA LEU A 142 3.21 -13.72 3.90
C LEU A 142 4.47 -12.92 3.52
N ILE A 143 5.48 -12.90 4.40
CA ILE A 143 6.75 -12.21 4.15
C ILE A 143 7.45 -12.85 2.95
N LEU A 144 7.52 -14.19 2.91
CA LEU A 144 8.13 -14.92 1.79
C LEU A 144 7.40 -14.62 0.48
N GLY A 145 6.07 -14.67 0.48
CA GLY A 145 5.23 -14.32 -0.67
C GLY A 145 5.45 -12.88 -1.14
N THR A 146 5.63 -11.94 -0.21
CA THR A 146 5.94 -10.54 -0.52
C THR A 146 7.31 -10.40 -1.19
N ILE A 147 8.33 -11.10 -0.68
CA ILE A 147 9.68 -11.10 -1.25
C ILE A 147 9.67 -11.71 -2.65
N VAL A 148 9.07 -12.90 -2.80
CA VAL A 148 8.96 -13.59 -4.08
C VAL A 148 8.18 -12.74 -5.08
N GLY A 149 7.05 -12.16 -4.66
CA GLY A 149 6.26 -11.24 -5.49
C GLY A 149 7.07 -10.02 -5.93
N ARG A 150 7.94 -9.49 -5.07
CA ARG A 150 8.81 -8.36 -5.42
C ARG A 150 9.87 -8.76 -6.45
N ILE A 151 10.50 -9.92 -6.28
CA ILE A 151 11.45 -10.47 -7.25
C ILE A 151 10.76 -10.69 -8.59
N ALA A 152 9.57 -11.29 -8.58
CA ALA A 152 8.78 -11.54 -9.78
C ALA A 152 8.40 -10.23 -10.49
N TRP A 153 7.97 -9.21 -9.75
CA TRP A 153 7.62 -7.89 -10.30
C TRP A 153 8.82 -7.22 -10.98
N PHE A 154 9.97 -7.18 -10.32
CA PHE A 154 11.19 -6.61 -10.90
C PHE A 154 11.67 -7.39 -12.13
N THR A 155 11.71 -8.72 -12.03
CA THR A 155 12.19 -9.59 -13.11
C THR A 155 11.26 -9.48 -14.32
N SER A 156 9.95 -9.50 -14.11
CA SER A 156 8.96 -9.35 -15.20
C SER A 156 9.05 -7.97 -15.86
N GLY A 157 9.17 -6.91 -15.07
CA GLY A 157 9.37 -5.55 -15.59
C GLY A 157 10.64 -5.43 -16.43
N TYR A 158 11.75 -6.02 -15.97
CA TYR A 158 13.02 -6.05 -16.70
C TYR A 158 12.95 -6.90 -17.99
N LEU A 159 12.28 -8.05 -17.94
CA LEU A 159 12.08 -8.90 -19.11
C LEU A 159 11.24 -8.21 -20.17
N LEU A 160 10.13 -7.59 -19.77
CA LEU A 160 9.28 -6.78 -20.67
C LEU A 160 10.07 -5.60 -21.25
N PHE A 161 10.89 -4.94 -20.43
CA PHE A 161 11.77 -3.87 -20.90
C PHE A 161 12.73 -4.38 -21.99
N ARG A 162 13.45 -5.49 -21.77
CA ARG A 162 14.35 -6.05 -22.79
C ARG A 162 13.60 -6.50 -24.04
N LEU A 163 12.43 -7.11 -23.91
CA LEU A 163 11.65 -7.55 -25.05
C LEU A 163 11.22 -6.35 -25.94
N THR A 164 10.67 -5.32 -25.32
CA THR A 164 10.15 -4.13 -26.03
C THR A 164 11.27 -3.22 -26.55
N SER A 165 12.35 -3.04 -25.79
CA SER A 165 13.51 -2.22 -26.19
C SER A 165 14.38 -2.92 -27.22
N ASP A 166 14.84 -4.14 -26.92
CA ASP A 166 15.89 -4.80 -27.72
C ASP A 166 15.30 -5.45 -28.98
N ARG A 167 14.09 -6.01 -28.89
CA ARG A 167 13.45 -6.72 -30.00
C ARG A 167 12.56 -5.81 -30.84
N GLU A 168 11.71 -5.02 -30.19
CA GLU A 168 10.69 -4.21 -30.88
C GLU A 168 11.14 -2.76 -31.14
N LYS A 169 12.24 -2.30 -30.51
CA LYS A 169 12.79 -0.94 -30.63
C LYS A 169 11.74 0.15 -30.40
N LEU A 170 10.75 -0.12 -29.55
CA LEU A 170 9.71 0.85 -29.22
C LEU A 170 10.19 1.78 -28.10
N PRO A 171 9.88 3.09 -28.17
CA PRO A 171 10.14 4.00 -27.06
C PRO A 171 9.28 3.58 -25.86
N PHE A 172 9.92 3.46 -24.69
CA PHE A 172 9.30 2.92 -23.48
C PHE A 172 8.09 3.77 -23.03
N PRO A 173 6.85 3.22 -23.00
CA PRO A 173 5.66 4.07 -22.98
C PRO A 173 5.12 4.46 -21.59
N THR A 174 5.59 3.88 -20.47
CA THR A 174 4.87 4.02 -19.18
C THR A 174 5.56 4.83 -18.09
N ALA A 175 6.89 4.94 -18.09
CA ALA A 175 7.62 5.75 -17.10
C ALA A 175 7.19 7.23 -17.06
N PRO A 176 6.93 7.91 -18.20
CA PRO A 176 6.56 9.33 -18.17
C PRO A 176 5.19 9.58 -17.54
N MET A 177 4.20 8.71 -17.75
CA MET A 177 2.82 8.96 -17.35
C MET A 177 2.65 9.09 -15.83
N SER A 178 3.27 8.18 -15.06
CA SER A 178 3.20 8.23 -13.59
C SER A 178 3.88 9.48 -13.01
N ALA A 179 5.00 9.90 -13.61
CA ALA A 179 5.70 11.13 -13.23
C ALA A 179 4.88 12.39 -13.60
N LEU A 180 4.25 12.39 -14.77
CA LEU A 180 3.41 13.49 -15.25
C LEU A 180 2.20 13.73 -14.34
N THR A 181 1.55 12.68 -13.81
CA THR A 181 0.44 12.83 -12.86
C THR A 181 0.89 13.53 -11.57
N ALA A 182 2.01 13.09 -10.98
CA ALA A 182 2.53 13.72 -9.77
C ALA A 182 3.01 15.17 -10.02
N MET A 183 3.57 15.44 -11.21
CA MET A 183 3.96 16.79 -11.62
C MET A 183 2.75 17.71 -11.83
N ALA A 184 1.66 17.22 -12.43
CA ALA A 184 0.43 17.99 -12.64
C ALA A 184 -0.18 18.46 -11.31
N LEU A 185 -0.26 17.57 -10.31
CA LEU A 185 -0.67 17.91 -8.94
C LEU A 185 0.23 18.97 -8.29
N ALA A 186 1.53 18.92 -8.60
CA ALA A 186 2.50 19.87 -8.08
C ALA A 186 2.43 21.25 -8.77
N GLU A 187 2.00 21.30 -10.03
CA GLU A 187 1.78 22.54 -10.78
C GLU A 187 0.52 23.28 -10.30
N GLU A 188 -0.54 22.55 -9.92
CA GLU A 188 -1.76 23.13 -9.32
C GLU A 188 -1.54 23.62 -7.87
N SER A 189 -0.42 23.24 -7.25
CA SER A 189 -0.04 23.73 -5.92
C SER A 189 0.78 25.03 -5.94
N GLY A 190 1.22 25.49 -7.11
CA GLY A 190 2.06 26.68 -7.30
C GLY A 190 1.26 27.96 -7.50
#